data_AF-A0A7S2JFS3-F1
#
_entry.id   AF-A0A7S2JFS3-F1
#
_cell.length_a   1.000
_cell.length_b   1.000
_cell.length_c   1.000
_cell.angle_alpha   90.00
_cell.angle_beta   90.00
_cell.angle_gamma   90.00
#
_symmetry.space_group_name_H-M   'P 1'
#
loop_
_entity.id
_entity.type
_entity.pdbx_description
1 polymer ?
#
loop_
_entity_poly.entity_id
_entity_poly.type
_entity_poly.pdbx_seq_one_letter_code
_entity_poly.pdbx_strand_id
1 'polypeptide(L)'
;KDSKNAAIIVREVAYAMGWRESSGVSEDCNANVFWYERAISVAEVKLLNECQRVNMIPGMHDIAKKTSLARALTRMRTLFPADFDFFPQTWTLPSQLDAFRAHLEESRRKDSTFIVKPSGGSQGSGIYLTRTHENLSQHASAVVQTYIDPPLLVDGFKFDLRLYVLIVSVQPL
;
A
#
# COMPACT_ATOMS: atom_id res chain seq x y z
N LYS A 1 7.76 11.94 13.16
CA LYS A 1 7.02 12.78 14.14
C LYS A 1 5.60 12.28 14.38
N ASP A 2 4.99 11.52 13.45
CA ASP A 2 3.58 11.07 13.56
C ASP A 2 3.34 9.81 14.41
N SER A 3 4.34 8.94 14.62
CA SER A 3 4.11 7.67 15.35
C SER A 3 3.68 7.87 16.80
N LYS A 4 4.14 8.95 17.44
CA LYS A 4 3.76 9.27 18.82
C LYS A 4 2.26 9.52 18.96
N ASN A 5 1.60 10.09 17.95
CA ASN A 5 0.17 10.42 18.03
C ASN A 5 -0.72 9.19 17.81
N ALA A 6 -0.31 8.27 16.92
CA ALA A 6 -1.07 7.05 16.67
C ALA A 6 -1.12 6.13 17.90
N ALA A 7 0.03 5.93 18.57
CA ALA A 7 0.10 5.14 19.79
C ALA A 7 -0.76 5.71 20.93
N ILE A 8 -0.85 7.04 21.03
CA ILE A 8 -1.68 7.71 22.05
C ILE A 8 -3.15 7.39 21.84
N ILE A 9 -3.67 7.58 20.62
CA ILE A 9 -5.08 7.32 20.32
C ILE A 9 -5.44 5.85 20.55
N VAL A 10 -4.56 4.92 20.13
CA VAL A 10 -4.79 3.48 20.37
C VAL A 10 -4.87 3.17 21.86
N ARG A 11 -4.01 3.77 22.69
CA ARG A 11 -4.06 3.62 24.16
C ARG A 11 -5.32 4.23 24.75
N GLU A 12 -5.72 5.42 24.35
CA GLU A 12 -6.95 6.07 24.82
C GLU A 12 -8.18 5.21 24.53
N VAL A 13 -8.28 4.68 23.31
CA VAL A 13 -9.38 3.78 22.92
C VAL A 13 -9.31 2.47 23.72
N ALA A 14 -8.14 1.89 23.91
CA ALA A 14 -7.97 0.69 24.73
C ALA A 14 -8.43 0.92 26.19
N TYR A 15 -8.04 2.03 26.80
CA TYR A 15 -8.47 2.39 28.15
C TYR A 15 -9.98 2.65 28.23
N ALA A 16 -10.57 3.32 27.23
CA ALA A 16 -12.01 3.51 27.15
C ALA A 16 -12.79 2.18 26.99
N MET A 17 -12.18 1.16 26.38
CA MET A 17 -12.72 -0.20 26.31
C MET A 17 -12.46 -1.04 27.57
N GLY A 18 -11.85 -0.46 28.61
CA GLY A 18 -11.52 -1.15 29.87
C GLY A 18 -10.31 -2.08 29.77
N TRP A 19 -9.50 -1.96 28.72
CA TRP A 19 -8.29 -2.77 28.56
C TRP A 19 -7.17 -2.23 29.45
N ARG A 20 -6.23 -3.11 29.79
CA ARG A 20 -5.04 -2.77 30.58
C ARG A 20 -3.79 -3.02 29.75
N GLU A 21 -2.89 -2.04 29.73
CA GLU A 21 -1.59 -2.18 29.08
C GLU A 21 -0.71 -3.15 29.89
N SER A 22 -0.09 -4.11 29.21
CA SER A 22 0.84 -5.05 29.83
C SER A 22 2.17 -4.35 30.15
N SER A 23 2.66 -4.53 31.37
CA SER A 23 3.96 -4.00 31.81
C SER A 23 5.10 -4.91 31.32
N GLY A 24 5.52 -4.71 30.06
CA GLY A 24 6.78 -5.26 29.53
C GLY A 24 6.64 -6.22 28.34
N VAL A 25 7.64 -6.15 27.45
CA VAL A 25 7.86 -7.10 26.35
C VAL A 25 8.76 -8.23 26.88
N SER A 26 8.31 -8.94 27.91
CA SER A 26 8.98 -10.18 28.33
C SER A 26 8.49 -11.34 27.47
N GLU A 27 9.29 -12.40 27.36
CA GLU A 27 8.88 -13.66 26.73
C GLU A 27 7.63 -14.26 27.39
N ASP A 28 7.35 -13.89 28.64
CA ASP A 28 6.17 -14.30 29.42
C ASP A 28 4.95 -13.35 29.30
N CYS A 29 4.91 -12.46 28.30
CA CYS A 29 3.81 -11.51 28.15
C CYS A 29 2.50 -12.21 27.76
N ASN A 30 1.60 -12.41 28.73
CA ASN A 30 0.29 -13.03 28.55
C ASN A 30 -0.81 -12.04 28.11
N ALA A 31 -0.48 -11.08 27.25
CA ALA A 31 -1.48 -10.15 26.71
C ALA A 31 -2.44 -10.87 25.75
N ASN A 32 -3.71 -10.48 25.73
CA ASN A 32 -4.69 -11.01 24.78
C ASN A 32 -4.57 -10.39 23.38
N VAL A 33 -4.12 -9.15 23.30
CA VAL A 33 -3.97 -8.41 22.04
C VAL A 33 -2.60 -7.77 21.98
N PHE A 34 -1.88 -8.04 20.90
CA PHE A 34 -0.62 -7.39 20.58
C PHE A 34 -0.84 -6.41 19.43
N TRP A 35 -0.64 -5.12 19.70
CA TRP A 35 -0.77 -4.07 18.71
C TRP A 35 0.60 -3.63 18.21
N TYR A 36 0.96 -4.04 16.99
CA TYR A 36 2.24 -3.72 16.38
C TYR A 36 2.15 -2.50 15.45
N GLU A 37 3.17 -1.63 15.52
CA GLU A 37 3.38 -0.55 14.54
C GLU A 37 4.25 -0.99 13.34
N ARG A 38 4.85 -2.18 13.42
CA ARG A 38 5.73 -2.77 12.40
C ARG A 38 5.15 -4.06 11.86
N ALA A 39 5.53 -4.43 10.63
CA ALA A 39 5.18 -5.73 10.06
C ALA A 39 5.49 -6.89 11.03
N ILE A 40 4.56 -7.83 11.11
CA ILE A 40 4.71 -9.05 11.89
C ILE A 40 5.14 -10.20 10.97
N SER A 41 6.12 -10.98 11.41
CA SER A 41 6.58 -12.16 10.68
C SER A 41 5.68 -13.38 10.94
N VAL A 42 5.72 -14.34 10.02
CA VAL A 42 5.01 -15.63 10.21
C VAL A 42 5.52 -16.37 11.45
N ALA A 43 6.82 -16.26 11.76
CA ALA A 43 7.40 -16.89 12.95
C ALA A 43 6.80 -16.32 14.24
N GLU A 44 6.64 -15.00 14.33
CA GLU A 44 6.00 -14.34 15.49
C GLU A 44 4.53 -14.71 15.62
N VAL A 45 3.77 -14.76 14.52
CA VAL A 45 2.37 -15.18 14.54
C VAL A 45 2.22 -16.62 15.05
N LYS A 46 3.17 -17.51 14.71
CA LYS A 46 3.16 -18.91 15.17
C LYS A 46 3.42 -19.08 16.66
N LEU A 47 3.95 -18.07 17.35
CA LEU A 47 4.15 -18.09 18.80
C LEU A 47 2.89 -17.73 19.58
N LEU A 48 1.84 -17.24 18.90
CA LEU A 48 0.59 -16.83 19.53
C LEU A 48 -0.25 -18.06 19.90
N ASN A 49 -0.93 -17.98 21.05
CA ASN A 49 -1.96 -18.96 21.43
C ASN A 49 -3.34 -18.62 20.82
N GLU A 50 -4.30 -19.54 20.98
CA GLU A 50 -5.65 -19.45 20.39
C GLU A 50 -6.48 -18.24 20.86
N CYS A 51 -6.16 -17.68 22.03
CA CYS A 51 -6.84 -16.52 22.60
C CYS A 51 -6.13 -15.20 22.29
N GLN A 52 -4.94 -15.25 21.68
CA GLN A 52 -4.15 -14.08 21.35
C GLN A 52 -4.50 -13.54 19.95
N ARG A 53 -4.51 -12.22 19.82
CA ARG A 53 -4.83 -11.53 18.57
C ARG A 53 -3.77 -10.49 18.24
N VAL A 54 -3.55 -10.28 16.95
CA VAL A 54 -2.66 -9.25 16.41
C VAL A 54 -3.41 -8.35 15.44
N ASN A 55 -3.01 -7.09 15.35
CA ASN A 55 -3.65 -6.10 14.47
C ASN A 55 -3.20 -6.21 12.98
N MET A 56 -2.41 -7.22 12.61
CA MET A 56 -1.87 -7.36 11.26
C MET A 56 -1.82 -8.79 10.75
N ILE A 57 -2.12 -8.93 9.46
CA ILE A 57 -2.00 -10.20 8.72
C ILE A 57 -0.56 -10.33 8.20
N PRO A 58 0.13 -11.47 8.46
CA PRO A 58 1.50 -11.66 7.98
C PRO A 58 1.56 -11.61 6.45
N GLY A 59 2.57 -10.92 5.91
CA GLY A 59 2.75 -10.73 4.46
C GLY A 59 1.89 -9.62 3.84
N MET A 60 0.93 -9.04 4.56
CA MET A 60 0.08 -7.95 4.04
C MET A 60 0.89 -6.75 3.56
N HIS A 61 1.94 -6.39 4.32
CA HIS A 61 2.84 -5.28 3.95
C HIS A 61 3.50 -5.51 2.58
N ASP A 62 3.88 -6.75 2.25
CA ASP A 62 4.53 -7.06 0.99
C ASP A 62 3.56 -7.03 -0.20
N ILE A 63 2.31 -7.44 0.01
CA ILE A 63 1.25 -7.34 -1.00
C ILE A 63 0.86 -5.87 -1.23
N ALA A 64 0.80 -5.08 -0.16
CA ALA A 64 0.44 -3.66 -0.21
C ALA A 64 1.54 -2.75 -0.80
N LYS A 65 2.77 -3.25 -1.00
CA LYS A 65 3.81 -2.52 -1.74
C LYS A 65 3.31 -2.19 -3.14
N LYS A 66 3.57 -0.95 -3.60
CA LYS A 66 3.07 -0.43 -4.89
C LYS A 66 3.34 -1.38 -6.06
N THR A 67 4.55 -1.93 -6.15
CA THR A 67 4.94 -2.86 -7.21
C THR A 67 4.27 -4.22 -7.10
N SER A 68 4.11 -4.77 -5.89
CA SER A 68 3.41 -6.03 -5.66
C SER A 68 1.93 -5.91 -6.01
N LEU A 69 1.28 -4.85 -5.53
CA LEU A 69 -0.12 -4.55 -5.82
C LEU A 69 -0.33 -4.34 -7.32
N ALA A 70 0.52 -3.55 -7.99
CA ALA A 70 0.44 -3.34 -9.43
C ALA A 70 0.55 -4.67 -10.20
N ARG A 71 1.47 -5.55 -9.81
CA ARG A 71 1.64 -6.86 -10.45
C ARG A 71 0.41 -7.76 -10.25
N ALA A 72 -0.15 -7.78 -9.04
CA ALA A 72 -1.35 -8.56 -8.73
C ALA A 72 -2.56 -8.05 -9.51
N LEU A 73 -2.80 -6.74 -9.51
CA LEU A 73 -3.92 -6.12 -10.22
C LEU A 73 -3.80 -6.26 -11.74
N THR A 74 -2.60 -6.09 -12.31
CA THR A 74 -2.37 -6.32 -13.75
C THR A 74 -2.65 -7.77 -14.13
N ARG A 75 -2.25 -8.73 -13.31
CA ARG A 75 -2.59 -10.14 -13.54
C ARG A 75 -4.10 -10.39 -13.47
N MET A 76 -4.79 -9.82 -12.49
CA MET A 76 -6.24 -9.95 -12.36
C MET A 76 -6.98 -9.32 -13.52
N ARG A 77 -6.54 -8.17 -14.03
CA ARG A 77 -7.06 -7.55 -15.25
C ARG A 77 -6.92 -8.43 -16.48
N THR A 78 -5.80 -9.15 -16.64
CA THR A 78 -5.64 -10.08 -17.75
C THR A 78 -6.64 -11.24 -17.68
N LEU A 79 -6.95 -11.72 -16.48
CA LEU A 79 -7.87 -12.84 -16.27
C LEU A 79 -9.35 -12.41 -16.32
N PHE A 80 -9.66 -11.23 -15.76
CA PHE A 80 -11.01 -10.72 -15.54
C PHE A 80 -11.10 -9.24 -15.97
N PRO A 81 -11.02 -8.95 -17.28
CA PRO A 81 -10.90 -7.58 -17.78
C PRO A 81 -12.12 -6.71 -17.46
N ALA A 82 -13.33 -7.28 -17.43
CA ALA A 82 -14.55 -6.54 -17.11
C ALA A 82 -14.62 -6.11 -15.63
N ASP A 83 -14.07 -6.91 -14.71
CA ASP A 83 -14.17 -6.67 -13.26
C ASP A 83 -12.99 -5.83 -12.72
N PHE A 84 -11.84 -5.85 -13.41
CA PHE A 84 -10.60 -5.21 -12.97
C PHE A 84 -10.18 -4.01 -13.83
N ASP A 85 -11.13 -3.29 -14.44
CA ASP A 85 -10.87 -2.05 -15.19
C ASP A 85 -10.76 -0.79 -14.28
N PHE A 86 -10.97 -0.94 -12.97
CA PHE A 86 -11.03 0.18 -12.03
C PHE A 86 -9.68 0.86 -11.70
N PHE A 87 -8.53 0.33 -12.14
CA PHE A 87 -7.21 0.90 -11.84
C PHE A 87 -6.46 1.41 -13.10
N PRO A 88 -5.69 2.51 -13.05
CA PRO A 88 -5.03 2.98 -14.27
C PRO A 88 -3.94 2.02 -14.77
N GLN A 89 -3.66 2.04 -16.07
CA GLN A 89 -2.55 1.25 -16.63
C GLN A 89 -1.25 1.55 -15.89
N THR A 90 -0.56 0.49 -15.48
CA THR A 90 0.58 0.57 -14.56
C THR A 90 1.71 -0.35 -15.02
N TRP A 91 2.94 0.17 -14.99
CA TRP A 91 4.18 -0.55 -15.28
C TRP A 91 5.06 -0.58 -14.03
N THR A 92 5.68 -1.72 -13.77
CA THR A 92 6.59 -1.95 -12.65
C THR A 92 8.04 -1.85 -13.10
N LEU A 93 8.82 -0.96 -12.47
CA LEU A 93 10.24 -0.77 -12.77
C LEU A 93 11.13 -1.60 -11.84
N PRO A 94 12.28 -2.12 -12.34
CA PRO A 94 12.79 -1.93 -13.70
C PRO A 94 12.20 -2.89 -14.74
N SER A 95 11.47 -3.94 -14.33
CA SER A 95 11.04 -5.06 -15.18
C SER A 95 10.23 -4.71 -16.42
N GLN A 96 9.48 -3.61 -16.41
CA GLN A 96 8.60 -3.21 -17.50
C GLN A 96 9.01 -1.86 -18.11
N LEU A 97 10.26 -1.43 -17.93
CA LEU A 97 10.76 -0.18 -18.49
C LEU A 97 10.66 -0.16 -20.02
N ASP A 98 11.07 -1.23 -20.69
CA ASP A 98 11.04 -1.29 -22.16
C ASP A 98 9.62 -1.36 -22.71
N ALA A 99 8.72 -2.05 -22.01
CA ALA A 99 7.29 -2.04 -22.34
C ALA A 99 6.69 -0.62 -22.21
N PHE A 100 7.10 0.15 -21.18
CA PHE A 100 6.69 1.54 -21.03
C PHE A 100 7.27 2.43 -22.14
N ARG A 101 8.54 2.25 -22.51
CA ARG A 101 9.16 2.97 -23.64
C ARG A 101 8.44 2.71 -24.96
N ALA A 102 8.14 1.45 -25.26
CA ALA A 102 7.38 1.08 -26.45
C ALA A 102 6.00 1.74 -26.45
N HIS A 103 5.32 1.75 -25.31
CA HIS A 103 4.03 2.42 -25.16
C HIS A 103 4.11 3.93 -25.41
N LEU A 104 5.15 4.61 -24.91
CA LEU A 104 5.36 6.04 -25.18
C LEU A 104 5.59 6.32 -26.67
N GLU A 105 6.41 5.50 -27.34
CA GLU A 105 6.69 5.67 -28.78
C GLU A 105 5.44 5.47 -29.63
N GLU A 106 4.61 4.47 -29.31
CA GLU A 106 3.32 4.26 -29.97
C GLU A 106 2.33 5.40 -29.66
N SER A 107 2.39 5.92 -28.43
CA SER A 107 1.50 6.96 -27.93
C SER A 107 1.97 8.37 -28.24
N ARG A 108 3.04 8.58 -29.04
CA ARG A 108 3.59 9.90 -29.43
C ARG A 108 2.58 10.89 -30.06
N ARG A 109 1.33 10.46 -30.28
CA ARG A 109 0.20 11.30 -30.73
C ARG A 109 -0.72 11.79 -29.61
N LYS A 110 -0.53 11.37 -28.34
CA LYS A 110 -1.37 11.75 -27.19
C LYS A 110 -0.50 12.35 -26.09
N ASP A 111 -0.88 13.54 -25.59
CA ASP A 111 -0.29 14.24 -24.45
C ASP A 111 -0.54 13.52 -23.10
N SER A 112 -0.25 12.22 -23.05
CA SER A 112 -0.46 11.39 -21.87
C SER A 112 0.53 11.78 -20.78
N THR A 113 -0.01 12.08 -19.60
CA THR A 113 0.79 12.35 -18.39
C THR A 113 0.84 11.09 -17.53
N PHE A 114 2.01 10.81 -16.97
CA PHE A 114 2.25 9.66 -16.10
C PHE A 114 2.70 10.11 -14.73
N ILE A 115 2.40 9.32 -13.72
CA ILE A 115 2.86 9.51 -12.34
C ILE A 115 3.83 8.39 -11.96
N VAL A 116 5.00 8.79 -11.49
CA VAL A 116 6.04 7.87 -11.01
C VAL A 116 5.97 7.82 -9.48
N LYS A 117 5.91 6.61 -8.92
CA LYS A 117 5.80 6.38 -7.48
C LYS A 117 6.85 5.38 -7.02
N PRO A 118 7.93 5.81 -6.33
CA PRO A 118 8.91 4.89 -5.77
C PRO A 118 8.31 3.92 -4.74
N SER A 119 8.81 2.68 -4.74
CA SER A 119 8.27 1.62 -3.88
C SER A 119 8.55 1.84 -2.39
N GLY A 120 9.71 2.40 -2.05
CA GLY A 120 10.16 2.62 -0.66
C GLY A 120 9.67 3.93 -0.02
N GLY A 121 8.95 4.77 -0.74
CA GLY A 121 8.46 6.06 -0.24
C GLY A 121 7.07 5.99 0.37
N SER A 122 6.84 6.80 1.41
CA SER A 122 5.52 7.13 1.98
C SER A 122 5.30 8.64 1.92
N GLN A 123 4.08 9.10 2.24
CA GLN A 123 3.73 10.54 2.35
C GLN A 123 4.02 11.37 1.08
N GLY A 124 3.97 10.74 -0.10
CA GLY A 124 4.25 11.41 -1.37
C GLY A 124 5.74 11.59 -1.70
N SER A 125 6.65 11.10 -0.84
CA SER A 125 8.09 11.25 -1.06
C SER A 125 8.54 10.60 -2.37
N GLY A 126 9.22 11.38 -3.19
CA GLY A 126 9.76 10.96 -4.49
C GLY A 126 8.72 10.74 -5.59
N ILE A 127 7.45 11.11 -5.36
CA ILE A 127 6.42 11.07 -6.41
C ILE A 127 6.58 12.27 -7.34
N TYR A 128 6.52 12.04 -8.64
CA TYR A 128 6.55 13.12 -9.64
C TYR A 128 5.75 12.75 -10.89
N LEU A 129 5.42 13.76 -11.69
CA LEU A 129 4.77 13.59 -12.99
C LEU A 129 5.82 13.63 -14.10
N THR A 130 5.60 12.82 -15.14
CA THR A 130 6.45 12.80 -16.33
C THR A 130 5.62 12.56 -17.59
N ARG A 131 6.11 13.03 -18.72
CA ARG A 131 5.64 12.66 -20.06
C ARG A 131 6.72 11.91 -20.86
N THR A 132 7.92 11.78 -20.30
CA THR A 132 9.06 11.13 -20.92
C THR A 132 9.52 9.95 -20.06
N HIS A 133 10.39 9.12 -20.63
CA HIS A 133 11.05 8.03 -19.90
C HIS A 133 12.41 8.43 -19.31
N GLU A 134 12.79 9.70 -19.47
CA GLU A 134 14.03 10.24 -18.94
C GLU A 134 13.99 10.15 -17.40
N ASN A 135 15.11 9.73 -16.81
CA ASN A 135 15.25 9.53 -15.35
C ASN A 135 14.47 8.35 -14.75
N LEU A 136 13.84 7.47 -15.55
CA LEU A 136 13.19 6.27 -14.99
C LEU A 136 14.18 5.17 -14.60
N SER A 137 15.31 5.08 -15.31
CA SER A 137 16.37 4.08 -15.07
C SER A 137 17.08 4.26 -13.73
N GLN A 138 16.98 5.43 -13.10
CA GLN A 138 17.61 5.70 -11.80
C GLN A 138 16.88 5.02 -10.63
N HIS A 139 15.64 4.57 -10.83
CA HIS A 139 14.84 3.96 -9.78
C HIS A 139 15.13 2.46 -9.68
N ALA A 140 15.65 2.04 -8.52
CA ALA A 140 15.79 0.62 -8.20
C ALA A 140 14.44 -0.12 -8.13
N SER A 141 13.38 0.57 -7.69
CA SER A 141 12.01 0.04 -7.69
C SER A 141 10.97 1.15 -7.65
N ALA A 142 10.11 1.19 -8.65
CA ALA A 142 9.01 2.15 -8.74
C ALA A 142 7.85 1.58 -9.56
N VAL A 143 6.70 2.25 -9.50
CA VAL A 143 5.64 2.09 -10.49
C VAL A 143 5.52 3.36 -11.33
N VAL A 144 5.33 3.19 -12.62
CA VAL A 144 4.88 4.25 -13.53
C VAL A 144 3.43 3.94 -13.84
N GLN A 145 2.55 4.93 -13.68
CA GLN A 145 1.12 4.73 -13.83
C GLN A 145 0.53 5.88 -14.65
N THR A 146 -0.43 5.60 -15.52
CA THR A 146 -1.17 6.66 -16.23
C THR A 146 -1.83 7.59 -15.22
N TYR A 147 -1.61 8.89 -15.37
CA TYR A 147 -2.22 9.90 -14.52
C TYR A 147 -3.68 10.11 -14.96
N ILE A 148 -4.60 10.07 -13.99
CA ILE A 148 -6.03 10.30 -14.25
C ILE A 148 -6.25 11.80 -14.42
N ASP A 149 -6.69 12.19 -15.61
CA ASP A 149 -7.00 13.57 -15.98
C ASP A 149 -8.19 13.60 -16.96
N PRO A 150 -9.23 14.43 -16.72
CA PRO A 150 -9.42 15.31 -15.57
C PRO A 150 -9.85 14.54 -14.29
N PRO A 151 -9.35 14.91 -13.09
CA PRO A 151 -9.86 14.35 -11.83
C PRO A 151 -11.19 14.98 -11.43
N LEU A 152 -11.95 14.30 -10.57
CA LEU A 152 -13.06 14.91 -9.86
C LEU A 152 -12.53 16.02 -8.93
N LEU A 153 -13.20 17.18 -8.94
CA LEU A 153 -12.84 18.33 -8.13
C LEU A 153 -13.96 18.64 -7.13
N VAL A 154 -13.57 19.05 -5.93
CA VAL A 154 -14.45 19.66 -4.93
C VAL A 154 -13.91 21.06 -4.69
N ASP A 155 -14.75 22.08 -4.89
CA ASP A 155 -14.37 23.50 -4.80
C ASP A 155 -13.14 23.89 -5.64
N GLY A 156 -12.96 23.23 -6.80
CA GLY A 156 -11.83 23.45 -7.69
C GLY A 156 -10.52 22.75 -7.28
N PHE A 157 -10.51 22.00 -6.17
CA PHE A 157 -9.35 21.25 -5.71
C PHE A 157 -9.49 19.75 -5.97
N LYS A 158 -8.39 19.13 -6.38
CA LYS A 158 -8.26 17.67 -6.45
C LYS A 158 -8.19 17.11 -5.02
N PHE A 159 -8.86 15.98 -4.80
CA PHE A 159 -8.82 15.25 -3.54
C PHE A 159 -8.63 13.74 -3.76
N ASP A 160 -8.35 13.03 -2.68
CA ASP A 160 -8.43 11.57 -2.61
C ASP A 160 -9.29 11.14 -1.41
N LEU A 161 -9.79 9.91 -1.45
CA LEU A 161 -10.58 9.34 -0.36
C LEU A 161 -9.72 8.36 0.44
N ARG A 162 -9.64 8.58 1.75
CA ARG A 162 -9.10 7.60 2.69
C ARG A 162 -10.21 6.70 3.21
N LEU A 163 -10.23 5.46 2.77
CA LEU A 163 -11.11 4.41 3.28
C LEU A 163 -10.37 3.54 4.30
N TYR A 164 -10.99 3.28 5.44
CA TYR A 164 -10.50 2.36 6.46
C TYR A 164 -11.25 1.03 6.34
N VAL A 165 -10.53 -0.04 6.07
CA VAL A 165 -11.08 -1.39 5.88
C VAL A 165 -10.52 -2.30 6.96
N LEU A 166 -11.40 -3.01 7.67
CA LEU A 166 -11.03 -4.01 8.68
C LEU A 166 -11.18 -5.40 8.09
N ILE A 167 -10.08 -6.16 8.06
CA ILE A 167 -10.09 -7.58 7.70
C ILE A 167 -9.93 -8.37 9.00
N VAL A 168 -11.00 -9.05 9.41
CA VAL A 168 -11.04 -9.79 10.69
C VAL A 168 -10.47 -11.20 10.54
N SER A 169 -10.63 -11.80 9.36
CA SER A 169 -10.19 -13.16 9.05
C SER A 169 -9.79 -13.25 7.59
N VAL A 170 -8.91 -14.20 7.27
CA VAL A 170 -8.55 -14.56 5.88
C VAL A 170 -9.08 -15.95 5.50
N GLN A 171 -9.61 -16.69 6.48
CA GLN A 171 -10.17 -18.03 6.28
C GLN A 171 -11.26 -18.33 7.35
N PRO A 172 -12.55 -18.11 7.05
CA PRO A 172 -13.07 -17.47 5.83
C PRO A 172 -12.69 -15.99 5.76
N LEU A 173 -12.75 -15.41 4.56
CA LEU A 173 -12.57 -13.97 4.35
C LEU A 173 -13.80 -13.19 4.87
#